data_AF-Q7YEN6-F1
#
_entry.id   AF-Q7YEN6-F1
#
_cell.length_a   1.000
_cell.length_b   1.000
_cell.length_c   1.000
_cell.angle_alpha   90.00
_cell.angle_beta   90.00
_cell.angle_gamma   90.00
#
_symmetry.space_group_name_H-M   'P 1'
#
loop_
_entity.id
_entity.type
_entity.pdbx_description
1 polymer ?
#
loop_
_entity_poly.entity_id
_entity_poly.type
_entity_poly.pdbx_seq_one_letter_code
_entity_poly.pdbx_strand_id
1 'polypeptide(L)' 'LLGLCLIMQILTGLFLAMHYTPDTTTAFSSVAHICRDVNYGW' A
#
# COMPACT_ATOMS: atom_id res chain seq x y z
N LEU A 1 3.10 -5.89 -22.33
CA LEU A 1 3.67 -5.76 -20.97
C LEU A 1 2.94 -4.69 -20.13
N LEU A 2 2.68 -3.49 -20.67
CA LEU A 2 2.03 -2.39 -19.95
C LEU A 2 0.66 -2.74 -19.33
N GLY A 3 -0.19 -3.50 -20.04
CA GLY A 3 -1.47 -3.96 -19.50
C GLY A 3 -1.35 -4.85 -18.26
N LEU A 4 -0.35 -5.74 -18.23
CA LEU A 4 -0.07 -6.58 -17.05
C LEU A 4 0.46 -5.73 -15.88
N CYS A 5 1.32 -4.75 -16.17
CA CYS A 5 1.81 -3.81 -15.18
C CYS A 5 0.68 -2.99 -14.55
N LEU A 6 -0.30 -2.56 -15.34
CA LEU A 6 -1.46 -1.82 -14.86
C LEU A 6 -2.33 -2.66 -13.92
N ILE A 7 -2.63 -3.91 -14.29
CA ILE A 7 -3.39 -4.84 -13.46
C ILE A 7 -2.68 -5.06 -12.13
N MET A 8 -1.37 -5.32 -12.16
CA MET A 8 -0.57 -5.52 -10.95
C MET A 8 -0.62 -4.29 -10.02
N GLN A 9 -0.47 -3.08 -10.57
CA GLN A 9 -0.52 -1.83 -9.79
C GLN A 9 -1.89 -1.55 -9.17
N ILE A 10 -2.98 -1.82 -9.89
CA ILE A 10 -4.34 -1.64 -9.35
C ILE A 10 -4.58 -2.58 -8.17
N LEU A 11 -4.19 -3.85 -8.33
CA LEU A 11 -4.38 -4.86 -7.28
C LEU A 11 -3.55 -4.51 -6.05
N THR A 12 -2.23 -4.27 -6.19
CA THR A 12 -1.39 -3.90 -5.04
C THR A 12 -1.81 -2.58 -4.42
N GLY A 13 -2.15 -1.56 -5.23
CA GLY A 13 -2.65 -0.28 -4.75
C GLY A 13 -3.92 -0.40 -3.91
N LEU A 14 -4.84 -1.28 -4.29
CA LEU A 14 -6.05 -1.56 -3.49
C LEU A 14 -5.70 -2.17 -2.12
N PHE A 15 -4.75 -3.10 -2.05
CA PHE A 15 -4.31 -3.69 -0.78
C PHE A 15 -3.59 -2.67 0.13
N LEU A 16 -2.78 -1.79 -0.46
CA LEU A 16 -2.13 -0.70 0.27
C LEU A 16 -3.16 0.30 0.81
N ALA A 17 -4.17 0.66 0.00
CA ALA A 17 -5.22 1.61 0.39
C ALA A 17 -6.07 1.12 1.58
N MET A 18 -6.19 -0.19 1.79
CA MET A 18 -6.89 -0.75 2.96
C MET A 18 -6.16 -0.47 4.29
N HIS A 19 -4.85 -0.23 4.27
CA HIS A 19 -4.03 -0.01 5.47
C HIS A 19 -3.47 1.41 5.58
N TYR A 20 -3.51 2.18 4.49
CA TYR A 20 -3.03 3.55 4.44
C TYR A 20 -4.04 4.54 5.04
N THR A 21 -3.54 5.50 5.82
CA THR A 21 -4.36 6.59 6.37
C THR A 21 -3.98 7.91 5.68
N PRO A 22 -4.92 8.58 4.97
CA PRO A 22 -4.63 9.78 4.18
C PRO A 22 -4.67 11.07 5.03
N ASP A 23 -3.97 11.08 6.16
CA ASP A 23 -3.82 12.25 7.02
C ASP A 23 -2.34 12.62 7.14
N THR A 24 -2.01 13.92 7.06
CA THR A 24 -0.61 14.37 6.97
C THR A 24 0.21 14.07 8.22
N THR A 25 -0.44 13.86 9.37
CA THR A 25 0.23 13.52 10.63
C THR A 25 0.46 12.02 10.80
N THR A 26 -0.36 11.18 10.15
CA THR A 26 -0.34 9.71 10.29
C THR A 26 0.04 8.96 9.01
N ALA A 27 0.20 9.65 7.88
CA ALA A 27 0.55 9.04 6.60
C ALA A 27 1.85 8.21 6.70
N PHE A 28 2.91 8.78 7.30
CA PHE A 28 4.18 8.07 7.45
C PHE A 28 4.08 6.88 8.40
N SER A 29 3.39 7.03 9.54
CA SER A 29 3.22 5.93 10.50
C SER A 29 2.39 4.79 9.91
N SER A 30 1.39 5.09 9.06
CA SER A 30 0.61 4.06 8.36
C SER A 30 1.46 3.26 7.37
N VAL A 31 2.42 3.88 6.68
CA VAL A 31 3.37 3.17 5.82
C VAL A 31 4.35 2.33 6.65
N ALA A 32 4.84 2.86 7.77
CA ALA A 32 5.71 2.10 8.68
C ALA A 32 5.00 0.86 9.25
N HIS A 33 3.71 0.99 9.56
CA HIS A 33 2.84 -0.13 9.96
C HIS A 33 2.69 -1.16 8.84
N ILE A 34 2.46 -0.73 7.59
CA ILE A 34 2.42 -1.65 6.43
C ILE A 34 3.72 -2.45 6.33
N CYS A 35 4.89 -1.81 6.42
CA CYS A 35 6.16 -2.51 6.24
C CYS A 35 6.55 -3.45 7.39
N ARG A 36 6.08 -3.20 8.62
CA ARG A 36 6.52 -3.95 9.81
C ARG A 36 5.48 -4.92 10.35
N ASP A 37 4.21 -4.56 10.22
CA ASP A 37 3.12 -5.22 10.94
C ASP A 37 2.13 -5.94 9.98
N VAL A 38 2.14 -5.60 8.67
CA VAL A 38 1.34 -6.31 7.66
C VAL A 38 2.16 -7.43 7.02
N ASN A 39 1.59 -8.64 6.97
CA ASN A 39 2.21 -9.80 6.31
C ASN A 39 2.47 -9.51 4.83
N TYR A 40 3.73 -9.71 4.38
CA TYR A 40 4.18 -9.37 3.02
C TYR A 40 3.97 -7.89 2.65
N GLY A 41 3.98 -6.99 3.65
CA GLY A 41 3.91 -5.56 3.40
C GLY A 41 5.22 -4.91 2.92
N TRP A 42 6.31 -5.69 2.90
CA TRP A 42 7.58 -5.35 2.24
C TRP A 42 7.63 -5.90 0.82
#